data_AF-A0A919NAR1-F1
#
_entry.id   AF-A0A919NAR1-F1
#
_cell.length_a   1.000
_cell.length_b   1.000
_cell.length_c   1.000
_cell.angle_alpha   90.00
_cell.angle_beta   90.00
_cell.angle_gamma   90.00
#
_symmetry.space_group_name_H-M   'P 1'
#
loop_
_entity.id
_entity.type
_entity.pdbx_description
1 polymer ?
#
loop_
_entity_poly.entity_id
_entity_poly.type
_entity_poly.pdbx_seq_one_letter_code
_entity_poly.pdbx_strand_id
1 'polypeptide(L)'
;MTYTPHRSTPVRAIDPDDDGVDEWALRWRARIWVGGGVLVALALVTFGVWAVATADRPAGGPAVIRGLPPADPVDPAPGGFGFRVTSVRCGVTAVGPEGLEERAHGQFCLLDVRVTNNGTEPELFDSSAQRVHDTEGAVYAVATEAAVFLNDGSPTLLGEIRPGASVNGVLPFDVPKDSQLTEVSLRGSGSTPGIRMALPDAE
;
A
#
# COMPACT_ATOMS: atom_id res chain seq x y z
N MET A 1 19.45 72.51 48.72
CA MET A 1 19.03 71.63 47.62
C MET A 1 20.13 70.62 47.43
N THR A 2 19.94 69.42 47.97
CA THR A 2 20.99 68.40 48.07
C THR A 2 20.55 67.23 47.19
N TYR A 3 21.32 67.00 46.13
CA TYR A 3 21.07 65.99 45.10
C TYR A 3 21.51 64.62 45.61
N THR A 4 20.57 63.68 45.68
CA THR A 4 20.80 62.27 46.03
C THR A 4 21.21 61.50 44.77
N PRO A 5 22.35 60.78 44.74
CA PRO A 5 22.67 59.90 43.63
C PRO A 5 21.83 58.61 43.68
N HIS A 6 21.34 58.17 42.51
CA HIS A 6 20.58 56.94 42.32
C HIS A 6 21.43 55.69 42.58
N ARG A 7 20.93 54.77 43.41
CA ARG A 7 21.48 53.43 43.63
C ARG A 7 21.07 52.52 42.45
N SER A 8 22.05 52.01 41.72
CA SER A 8 21.86 50.92 40.76
C SER A 8 21.46 49.63 41.47
N THR A 9 20.45 48.94 40.95
CA THR A 9 20.03 47.61 41.42
C THR A 9 21.11 46.58 41.10
N PRO A 10 21.50 45.72 42.05
CA PRO A 10 22.37 44.59 41.73
C PRO A 10 21.58 43.60 40.86
N VAL A 11 22.13 43.28 39.69
CA VAL A 11 21.66 42.17 38.86
C VAL A 11 21.83 40.89 39.68
N ARG A 12 20.73 40.17 39.89
CA ARG A 12 20.72 38.87 40.55
C ARG A 12 21.46 37.89 39.63
N ALA A 13 22.66 37.47 40.04
CA ALA A 13 23.34 36.37 39.37
C ALA A 13 22.47 35.12 39.53
N ILE A 14 22.09 34.50 38.40
CA ILE A 14 21.45 33.19 38.38
C ILE A 14 22.58 32.17 38.50
N ASP A 15 22.50 31.33 39.53
CA ASP A 15 23.42 30.21 39.74
C ASP A 15 23.16 29.15 38.66
N PRO A 16 24.14 28.80 37.82
CA PRO A 16 23.95 27.83 36.73
C PRO A 16 23.77 26.39 37.21
N ASP A 17 24.00 26.08 38.49
CA ASP A 17 23.85 24.74 39.08
C ASP A 17 22.59 24.60 39.98
N ASP A 18 21.65 25.56 39.95
CA ASP A 18 20.32 25.37 40.58
C ASP A 18 19.40 24.62 39.59
N ASP A 19 19.43 23.30 39.63
CA ASP A 19 18.67 22.40 38.77
C ASP A 19 17.19 22.27 39.13
N GLY A 20 16.70 23.03 40.13
CA GLY A 20 15.27 23.31 40.34
C GLY A 20 14.38 22.07 40.55
N VAL A 21 14.97 20.93 40.84
CA VAL A 21 14.28 19.65 41.00
C VAL A 21 13.97 19.39 42.47
N ASP A 22 12.79 19.83 42.86
CA ASP A 22 12.10 19.49 44.09
C ASP A 22 12.07 17.95 44.33
N GLU A 23 12.91 17.44 45.23
CA GLU A 23 12.97 16.01 45.57
C GLU A 23 11.65 15.43 46.12
N TRP A 24 10.71 16.30 46.55
CA TRP A 24 9.36 15.90 46.95
C TRP A 24 8.51 15.38 45.78
N ALA A 25 8.77 15.83 44.55
CA ALA A 25 8.03 15.47 43.34
C ALA A 25 8.38 14.06 42.81
N LEU A 26 9.61 13.59 43.04
CA LEU A 26 10.06 12.26 42.60
C LEU A 26 9.46 11.13 43.44
N ARG A 27 9.23 11.37 44.74
CA ARG A 27 8.65 10.37 45.65
C ARG A 27 7.16 10.14 45.44
N TRP A 28 6.42 11.11 44.90
CA TRP A 28 5.00 10.96 44.58
C TRP A 28 4.77 10.24 43.25
N ARG A 29 5.63 10.45 42.25
CA ARG A 29 5.51 9.82 40.92
C ARG A 29 5.73 8.30 40.93
N ALA A 30 6.58 7.78 41.82
CA ALA A 30 6.86 6.35 41.91
C ALA A 30 5.69 5.51 42.48
N ARG A 31 4.80 6.11 43.29
CA ARG A 31 3.72 5.36 43.97
C ARG A 31 2.45 5.20 43.13
N ILE A 32 2.30 5.97 42.05
CA ILE A 32 1.12 5.95 41.17
C ILE A 32 1.21 4.84 40.11
N TRP A 33 2.42 4.42 39.71
CA TRP A 33 2.60 3.45 38.63
C TRP A 33 2.34 1.98 39.00
N VAL A 34 2.53 1.58 40.27
CA VAL A 34 2.34 0.17 40.66
C VAL A 34 0.86 -0.20 40.85
N GLY A 35 0.02 0.75 41.29
CA GLY A 35 -1.42 0.50 41.47
C GLY A 35 -2.23 0.51 40.17
N GLY A 36 -1.87 1.37 39.21
CA GLY A 36 -2.60 1.51 37.95
C GLY A 36 -2.36 0.36 36.96
N GLY A 37 -1.15 -0.21 36.93
CA GLY A 37 -0.81 -1.30 36.00
C GLY A 37 -1.54 -2.63 36.29
N VAL A 38 -1.81 -2.93 37.57
CA VAL A 38 -2.44 -4.21 37.97
C VAL A 38 -3.94 -4.23 37.67
N LEU A 39 -4.63 -3.09 37.73
CA LEU A 39 -6.07 -3.01 37.40
C LEU A 39 -6.34 -3.04 35.89
N VAL A 40 -5.41 -2.53 35.06
CA VAL A 40 -5.52 -2.62 33.59
C VAL A 40 -5.28 -4.05 33.09
N ALA A 41 -4.36 -4.80 33.72
CA ALA A 41 -4.08 -6.18 33.34
C ALA A 41 -5.26 -7.14 33.60
N LEU A 42 -5.99 -6.96 34.70
CA LEU A 42 -7.14 -7.81 35.05
C LEU A 42 -8.39 -7.53 34.20
N ALA A 43 -8.58 -6.31 33.71
CA ALA A 43 -9.68 -5.97 32.79
C ALA A 43 -9.45 -6.49 31.36
N LEU A 44 -8.19 -6.63 30.92
CA LEU A 44 -7.86 -7.19 29.60
C LEU A 44 -8.06 -8.70 29.53
N VAL A 45 -7.91 -9.42 30.65
CA VAL A 45 -8.10 -10.88 30.70
C VAL A 45 -9.58 -11.27 30.63
N THR A 46 -10.50 -10.46 31.17
CA THR A 46 -11.95 -10.76 31.08
C THR A 46 -12.57 -10.33 29.75
N PHE A 47 -12.07 -9.28 29.08
CA PHE A 47 -12.52 -8.91 27.74
C PHE A 47 -11.98 -9.83 26.64
N GLY A 48 -10.78 -10.39 26.81
CA GLY A 48 -10.19 -11.36 25.87
C GLY A 48 -10.99 -12.66 25.72
N VAL A 49 -11.66 -13.12 26.78
CA VAL A 49 -12.43 -14.37 26.76
C VAL A 49 -13.82 -14.20 26.10
N TRP A 50 -14.41 -13.01 26.11
CA TRP A 50 -15.68 -12.76 25.41
C TRP A 50 -15.49 -12.51 23.90
N ALA A 51 -14.37 -11.91 23.49
CA ALA A 51 -14.04 -11.65 22.09
C ALA A 51 -13.68 -12.94 21.30
N VAL A 52 -13.13 -13.95 21.96
CA VAL A 52 -12.77 -15.24 21.32
C VAL A 52 -14.00 -16.14 21.08
N ALA A 53 -15.04 -16.04 21.91
CA ALA A 53 -16.22 -16.92 21.81
C ALA A 53 -17.30 -16.45 20.81
N THR A 54 -17.18 -15.25 20.23
CA THR A 54 -18.13 -14.70 19.25
C THR A 54 -17.54 -14.48 17.85
N ALA A 55 -16.25 -14.81 17.67
CA ALA A 55 -15.55 -14.70 16.39
C ALA A 55 -15.75 -15.91 15.45
N ASP A 56 -16.69 -16.82 15.75
CA ASP A 56 -17.10 -17.91 14.85
C ASP A 56 -18.05 -17.43 13.73
N ARG A 57 -17.65 -16.37 13.04
CA ARG A 57 -18.13 -16.05 11.69
C ARG A 57 -17.01 -15.39 10.89
N PRO A 58 -16.33 -16.11 9.99
CA PRO A 58 -15.59 -15.45 8.93
C PRO A 58 -16.61 -14.91 7.93
N ALA A 59 -16.95 -13.63 8.06
CA ALA A 59 -17.43 -12.84 6.94
C ALA A 59 -16.26 -12.66 5.98
N GLY A 60 -16.30 -13.35 4.84
CA GLY A 60 -15.48 -13.05 3.67
C GLY A 60 -13.96 -12.99 3.90
N GLY A 61 -13.32 -14.13 4.13
CA GLY A 61 -11.89 -14.24 3.82
C GLY A 61 -11.63 -14.04 2.33
N PRO A 62 -10.42 -13.65 1.89
CA PRO A 62 -10.09 -13.59 0.48
C PRO A 62 -10.34 -14.98 -0.13
N ALA A 63 -11.30 -15.07 -1.05
CA ALA A 63 -11.44 -16.26 -1.88
C ALA A 63 -10.14 -16.40 -2.68
N VAL A 64 -9.30 -17.35 -2.26
CA VAL A 64 -8.20 -17.86 -3.07
C VAL A 64 -8.83 -19.01 -3.85
N ILE A 65 -9.24 -18.75 -5.09
CA ILE A 65 -9.62 -19.79 -6.03
C ILE A 65 -8.31 -20.49 -6.41
N ARG A 66 -7.92 -21.51 -5.64
CA ARG A 66 -6.78 -22.37 -6.00
C ARG A 66 -7.23 -23.28 -7.14
N GLY A 67 -6.58 -23.13 -8.29
CA GLY A 67 -6.78 -23.99 -9.47
C GLY A 67 -7.48 -23.32 -10.65
N LEU A 68 -7.14 -22.07 -10.97
CA LEU A 68 -7.51 -21.53 -12.28
C LEU A 68 -6.62 -22.21 -13.34
N PRO A 69 -7.19 -22.88 -14.36
CA PRO A 69 -6.43 -23.29 -15.53
C PRO A 69 -5.74 -22.07 -16.19
N PRO A 70 -4.68 -22.24 -16.99
CA PRO A 70 -4.05 -21.14 -17.73
C PRO A 70 -5.13 -20.32 -18.42
N ALA A 71 -5.03 -18.99 -18.33
CA ALA A 71 -6.09 -18.01 -18.61
C ALA A 71 -6.89 -18.27 -19.89
N ASP A 72 -7.87 -19.17 -19.80
CA ASP A 72 -9.06 -19.11 -20.62
C ASP A 72 -9.74 -17.77 -20.34
N PRO A 73 -10.42 -17.15 -21.34
CA PRO A 73 -11.07 -15.86 -21.14
C PRO A 73 -12.03 -15.97 -19.96
N VAL A 74 -11.69 -15.35 -18.83
CA VAL A 74 -12.67 -15.10 -17.79
C VAL A 74 -13.66 -14.14 -18.42
N ASP A 75 -14.89 -14.62 -18.62
CA ASP A 75 -15.96 -13.78 -19.14
C ASP A 75 -15.99 -12.48 -18.32
N PRO A 76 -16.03 -11.32 -18.99
CA PRO A 76 -15.99 -10.05 -18.29
C PRO A 76 -17.09 -10.00 -17.24
N ALA A 77 -16.72 -9.72 -15.99
CA ALA A 77 -17.69 -9.52 -14.92
C ALA A 77 -18.71 -8.45 -15.40
N PRO A 78 -20.02 -8.70 -15.29
CA PRO A 78 -21.02 -7.75 -15.74
C PRO A 78 -20.88 -6.44 -14.95
N GLY A 79 -20.76 -5.31 -15.65
CA GLY A 79 -20.80 -3.98 -15.04
C GLY A 79 -19.46 -3.37 -14.60
N GLY A 80 -18.33 -3.81 -15.14
CA GLY A 80 -17.02 -3.18 -14.88
C GLY A 80 -15.95 -3.56 -15.89
N PHE A 81 -14.68 -3.41 -15.50
CA PHE A 81 -13.55 -3.84 -16.32
C PHE A 81 -13.37 -5.36 -16.32
N GLY A 82 -13.28 -5.94 -17.52
CA GLY A 82 -12.84 -7.30 -17.76
C GLY A 82 -11.35 -7.32 -18.06
N PHE A 83 -10.66 -8.36 -17.59
CA PHE A 83 -9.20 -8.44 -17.67
C PHE A 83 -8.74 -9.75 -18.30
N ARG A 84 -7.72 -9.68 -19.15
CA ARG A 84 -6.97 -10.84 -19.61
C ARG A 84 -5.48 -10.54 -19.51
N VAL A 85 -4.73 -11.38 -18.80
CA VAL A 85 -3.27 -11.36 -18.81
C VAL A 85 -2.80 -12.18 -20.01
N THR A 86 -1.92 -11.62 -20.84
CA THR A 86 -1.45 -12.29 -22.06
C THR A 86 -0.05 -12.84 -21.92
N SER A 87 0.82 -12.16 -21.18
CA SER A 87 2.23 -12.50 -21.04
C SER A 87 2.85 -11.81 -19.84
N VAL A 88 3.93 -12.40 -19.32
CA VAL A 88 4.76 -11.88 -18.24
C VAL A 88 6.21 -11.92 -18.69
N ARG A 89 6.91 -10.79 -18.65
CA ARG A 89 8.36 -10.71 -18.94
C ARG A 89 9.10 -10.01 -17.82
N CYS A 90 10.04 -10.69 -17.19
CA CYS A 90 10.86 -10.15 -16.10
C CYS A 90 12.30 -9.86 -16.55
N GLY A 91 13.10 -9.26 -15.66
CA GLY A 91 14.51 -8.96 -15.93
C GLY A 91 14.78 -7.62 -16.61
N VAL A 92 13.76 -6.78 -16.79
CA VAL A 92 13.92 -5.46 -17.42
C VAL A 92 14.56 -4.49 -16.42
N THR A 93 15.71 -3.90 -16.76
CA THR A 93 16.49 -3.07 -15.83
C THR A 93 16.10 -1.60 -15.83
N ALA A 94 15.48 -1.12 -16.91
CA ALA A 94 15.05 0.25 -17.07
C ALA A 94 13.90 0.36 -18.06
N VAL A 95 13.04 1.36 -17.88
CA VAL A 95 11.87 1.65 -18.73
C VAL A 95 11.81 3.14 -19.01
N GLY A 96 11.57 3.50 -20.26
CA GLY A 96 11.45 4.90 -20.70
C GLY A 96 12.41 5.25 -21.84
N PRO A 97 12.30 6.47 -22.38
CA PRO A 97 13.17 6.94 -23.44
C PRO A 97 14.59 7.23 -22.92
N GLU A 98 15.58 7.17 -23.81
CA GLU A 98 16.99 7.38 -23.47
C GLU A 98 17.21 8.71 -22.72
N GLY A 99 17.86 8.64 -21.57
CA GLY A 99 18.15 9.79 -20.70
C GLY A 99 17.02 10.18 -19.75
N LEU A 100 15.84 9.55 -19.84
CA LEU A 100 14.71 9.72 -18.92
C LEU A 100 14.20 8.37 -18.39
N GLU A 101 15.01 7.32 -18.48
CA GLU A 101 14.59 6.00 -18.04
C GLU A 101 14.42 5.95 -16.52
N GLU A 102 13.33 5.36 -16.07
CA GLU A 102 13.22 4.86 -14.71
C GLU A 102 14.02 3.57 -14.60
N ARG A 103 14.87 3.47 -13.57
CA ARG A 103 15.65 2.26 -13.28
C ARG A 103 14.98 1.43 -12.21
N ALA A 104 14.93 0.12 -12.42
CA ALA A 104 14.44 -0.81 -11.41
C ALA A 104 15.38 -0.86 -10.19
N HIS A 105 14.81 -0.99 -9.00
CA HIS A 105 15.54 -1.29 -7.77
C HIS A 105 16.03 -2.75 -7.77
N GLY A 106 15.19 -3.68 -8.25
CA GLY A 106 15.58 -5.07 -8.48
C GLY A 106 15.54 -5.43 -9.96
N GLN A 107 14.33 -5.59 -10.47
CA GLN A 107 13.99 -5.79 -11.87
C GLN A 107 12.54 -5.38 -12.10
N PHE A 108 12.23 -4.88 -13.29
CA PHE A 108 10.84 -4.79 -13.72
C PHE A 108 10.37 -6.14 -14.26
N CYS A 109 9.20 -6.56 -13.77
CA CYS A 109 8.35 -7.56 -14.39
C CYS A 109 7.17 -6.86 -15.08
N LEU A 110 7.07 -7.05 -16.39
CA LEU A 110 6.09 -6.42 -17.26
C LEU A 110 4.96 -7.41 -17.55
N LEU A 111 3.74 -7.09 -17.10
CA LEU A 111 2.54 -7.85 -17.37
C LEU A 111 1.78 -7.21 -18.53
N ASP A 112 1.68 -7.90 -19.66
CA ASP A 112 0.81 -7.46 -20.76
C ASP A 112 -0.63 -7.85 -20.43
N VAL A 113 -1.52 -6.86 -20.50
CA VAL A 113 -2.94 -7.02 -20.16
C VAL A 113 -3.82 -6.48 -21.27
N ARG A 114 -4.97 -7.13 -21.46
CA ARG A 114 -6.12 -6.57 -22.19
C ARG A 114 -7.20 -6.19 -21.17
N VAL A 115 -7.56 -4.92 -21.16
CA VAL A 115 -8.61 -4.34 -20.33
C VAL A 115 -9.81 -4.03 -21.21
N THR A 116 -10.99 -4.51 -20.85
CA THR A 116 -12.24 -4.27 -21.60
C THR A 116 -13.25 -3.57 -20.70
N ASN A 117 -13.83 -2.45 -21.15
CA ASN A 117 -14.91 -1.80 -20.41
C ASN A 117 -16.25 -2.46 -20.76
N ASN A 118 -16.87 -3.15 -19.79
CA ASN A 118 -18.18 -3.78 -19.94
C ASN A 118 -19.30 -3.00 -19.24
N GLY A 119 -18.99 -1.79 -18.79
CA GLY A 119 -19.97 -0.82 -18.31
C GLY A 119 -20.68 -0.09 -19.44
N THR A 120 -21.47 0.90 -19.08
CA THR A 120 -22.30 1.69 -20.00
C THR A 120 -21.76 3.09 -20.25
N GLU A 121 -20.72 3.51 -19.53
CA GLU A 121 -20.10 4.83 -19.63
C GLU A 121 -18.58 4.72 -19.87
N PRO A 122 -17.94 5.70 -20.52
CA PRO A 122 -16.48 5.80 -20.56
C PRO A 122 -15.92 5.85 -19.14
N GLU A 123 -14.85 5.10 -18.90
CA GLU A 123 -14.28 5.00 -17.57
C GLU A 123 -12.75 4.90 -17.63
N LEU A 124 -12.08 5.57 -16.69
CA LEU A 124 -10.64 5.48 -16.52
C LEU A 124 -10.28 4.22 -15.74
N PHE A 125 -9.35 3.43 -16.28
CA PHE A 125 -8.78 2.31 -15.56
C PHE A 125 -7.64 2.79 -14.65
N ASP A 126 -7.80 2.61 -13.34
CA ASP A 126 -6.74 2.92 -12.37
C ASP A 126 -5.70 1.78 -12.33
N SER A 127 -4.62 1.91 -13.11
CA SER A 127 -3.51 0.94 -13.11
C SER A 127 -2.74 0.92 -11.78
N SER A 128 -2.75 2.00 -11.00
CA SER A 128 -2.05 2.06 -9.70
C SER A 128 -2.71 1.19 -8.64
N ALA A 129 -3.99 0.84 -8.84
CA ALA A 129 -4.76 -0.01 -7.95
C ALA A 129 -4.39 -1.51 -8.04
N GLN A 130 -3.58 -1.91 -9.01
CA GLN A 130 -3.30 -3.32 -9.30
C GLN A 130 -2.14 -3.86 -8.46
N ARG A 131 -2.14 -5.16 -8.17
CA ARG A 131 -1.11 -5.81 -7.35
C ARG A 131 -0.68 -7.13 -7.94
N VAL A 132 0.58 -7.49 -7.79
CA VAL A 132 1.11 -8.83 -8.13
C VAL A 132 1.67 -9.50 -6.88
N HIS A 133 1.63 -10.83 -6.84
CA HIS A 133 2.06 -11.64 -5.71
C HIS A 133 3.11 -12.66 -6.16
N ASP A 134 4.09 -12.92 -5.30
CA ASP A 134 5.10 -13.95 -5.55
C ASP A 134 4.84 -15.26 -4.81
N THR A 135 5.69 -16.25 -5.04
CA THR A 135 5.64 -17.57 -4.39
C THR A 135 5.80 -17.51 -2.88
N GLU A 136 6.43 -16.46 -2.34
CA GLU A 136 6.67 -16.26 -0.91
C GLU A 136 5.54 -15.49 -0.22
N GLY A 137 4.57 -15.00 -1.00
CA GLY A 137 3.44 -14.21 -0.52
C GLY A 137 3.72 -12.72 -0.39
N ALA A 138 4.84 -12.22 -0.92
CA ALA A 138 5.09 -10.79 -1.03
C ALA A 138 4.17 -10.17 -2.08
N VAL A 139 3.78 -8.92 -1.85
CA VAL A 139 2.83 -8.19 -2.70
C VAL A 139 3.47 -6.91 -3.20
N TYR A 140 3.47 -6.73 -4.53
CA TYR A 140 4.08 -5.58 -5.18
C TYR A 140 3.02 -4.72 -5.87
N ALA A 141 3.23 -3.40 -5.83
CA ALA A 141 2.41 -2.41 -6.52
C ALA A 141 2.97 -2.10 -7.91
N VAL A 142 2.12 -1.58 -8.79
CA VAL A 142 2.54 -1.13 -10.11
C VAL A 142 3.54 0.01 -9.99
N ALA A 143 4.66 -0.09 -10.71
CA ALA A 143 5.62 0.98 -10.90
C ALA A 143 5.00 2.06 -11.79
N THR A 144 4.37 3.06 -11.16
CA THR A 144 3.43 3.96 -11.85
C THR A 144 4.13 4.87 -12.86
N GLU A 145 5.36 5.31 -12.57
CA GLU A 145 6.16 6.12 -13.51
C GLU A 145 6.51 5.33 -14.77
N ALA A 146 7.01 4.10 -14.63
CA ALA A 146 7.29 3.18 -15.73
C ALA A 146 6.03 2.86 -16.52
N ALA A 147 4.88 2.75 -15.84
CA ALA A 147 3.61 2.46 -16.49
C ALA A 147 3.19 3.60 -17.43
N VAL A 148 3.52 4.85 -17.12
CA VAL A 148 3.26 5.99 -18.03
C VAL A 148 4.05 5.81 -19.33
N PHE A 149 5.34 5.50 -19.25
CA PHE A 149 6.18 5.30 -20.44
C PHE A 149 5.72 4.10 -21.28
N LEU A 150 5.27 3.01 -20.65
CA LEU A 150 4.85 1.81 -21.37
C LEU A 150 3.46 1.91 -22.00
N ASN A 151 2.69 2.95 -21.65
CA ASN A 151 1.33 3.15 -22.12
C ASN A 151 1.12 4.56 -22.71
N ASP A 152 2.15 5.16 -23.31
CA ASP A 152 2.06 6.52 -23.90
C ASP A 152 1.37 6.57 -25.29
N GLY A 153 1.05 5.41 -25.87
CA GLY A 153 0.39 5.28 -27.18
C GLY A 153 -1.12 5.58 -27.20
N SER A 154 -1.79 5.26 -28.31
CA SER A 154 -3.26 5.33 -28.43
C SER A 154 -3.81 4.16 -29.26
N PRO A 155 -4.83 3.43 -28.78
CA PRO A 155 -5.51 3.58 -27.49
C PRO A 155 -4.60 3.20 -26.29
N THR A 156 -4.87 3.76 -25.12
CA THR A 156 -4.03 3.63 -23.92
C THR A 156 -4.85 3.42 -22.64
N LEU A 157 -4.22 2.79 -21.65
CA LEU A 157 -4.73 2.68 -20.28
C LEU A 157 -4.70 4.01 -19.49
N LEU A 158 -4.00 5.04 -19.99
CA LEU A 158 -3.91 6.36 -19.35
C LEU A 158 -5.14 7.23 -19.62
N GLY A 159 -6.01 6.83 -20.55
CA GLY A 159 -7.23 7.53 -20.90
C GLY A 159 -8.49 6.72 -20.57
N GLU A 160 -9.65 7.36 -20.74
CA GLU A 160 -10.93 6.67 -20.60
C GLU A 160 -11.12 5.61 -21.68
N ILE A 161 -11.58 4.44 -21.27
CA ILE A 161 -11.93 3.34 -22.15
C ILE A 161 -13.43 3.42 -22.40
N ARG A 162 -13.85 3.54 -23.66
CA ARG A 162 -15.27 3.60 -24.03
C ARG A 162 -15.98 2.26 -23.77
N PRO A 163 -17.31 2.27 -23.51
CA PRO A 163 -18.11 1.05 -23.39
C PRO A 163 -17.90 0.08 -24.55
N GLY A 164 -17.70 -1.19 -24.24
CA GLY A 164 -17.46 -2.28 -25.19
C GLY A 164 -16.07 -2.25 -25.86
N ALA A 165 -15.23 -1.25 -25.58
CA ALA A 165 -13.88 -1.19 -26.12
C ALA A 165 -12.90 -2.01 -25.27
N SER A 166 -11.89 -2.57 -25.93
CA SER A 166 -10.74 -3.20 -25.29
C SER A 166 -9.47 -2.41 -25.61
N VAL A 167 -8.60 -2.26 -24.60
CA VAL A 167 -7.29 -1.64 -24.71
C VAL A 167 -6.25 -2.65 -24.23
N ASN A 168 -5.16 -2.80 -24.99
CA ASN A 168 -3.98 -3.53 -24.51
C ASN A 168 -3.04 -2.53 -23.84
N GLY A 169 -2.39 -2.95 -22.77
CA GLY A 169 -1.37 -2.16 -22.10
C GLY A 169 -0.47 -3.02 -21.23
N VAL A 170 0.43 -2.35 -20.52
CA VAL A 170 1.45 -3.02 -19.70
C VAL A 170 1.38 -2.54 -18.26
N LEU A 171 1.37 -3.48 -17.32
CA LEU A 171 1.50 -3.22 -15.89
C LEU A 171 2.92 -3.62 -15.44
N PRO A 172 3.83 -2.66 -15.24
CA PRO A 172 5.16 -2.93 -14.71
C PRO A 172 5.15 -3.05 -13.18
N PHE A 173 5.93 -3.97 -12.64
CA PHE A 173 6.16 -4.14 -11.20
C PHE A 173 7.67 -4.20 -10.95
N ASP A 174 8.17 -3.38 -10.02
CA ASP A 174 9.57 -3.46 -9.57
C ASP A 174 9.66 -4.44 -8.40
N VAL A 175 10.38 -5.54 -8.62
CA VAL A 175 10.47 -6.67 -7.69
C VAL A 175 11.93 -7.10 -7.50
N PRO A 176 12.27 -7.81 -6.41
CA PRO A 176 13.58 -8.43 -6.25
C PRO A 176 13.95 -9.33 -7.44
N LYS A 177 15.26 -9.48 -7.72
CA LYS A 177 15.76 -10.23 -8.88
C LYS A 177 15.43 -11.73 -8.87
N ASP A 178 15.20 -12.27 -7.69
CA ASP A 178 14.90 -13.66 -7.39
C ASP A 178 13.41 -13.94 -7.15
N SER A 179 12.57 -12.90 -7.21
CA SER A 179 11.12 -13.05 -7.02
C SER A 179 10.48 -13.83 -8.18
N GLN A 180 9.63 -14.79 -7.83
CA GLN A 180 8.85 -15.59 -8.77
C GLN A 180 7.37 -15.24 -8.64
N LEU A 181 6.84 -14.52 -9.62
CA LEU A 181 5.45 -14.07 -9.61
C LEU A 181 4.49 -15.23 -9.90
N THR A 182 3.39 -15.30 -9.15
CA THR A 182 2.41 -16.40 -9.25
C THR A 182 1.00 -15.92 -9.54
N GLU A 183 0.59 -14.80 -8.97
CA GLU A 183 -0.79 -14.31 -9.05
C GLU A 183 -0.83 -12.80 -9.28
N VAL A 184 -1.88 -12.32 -9.95
CA VAL A 184 -2.21 -10.90 -10.03
C VAL A 184 -3.59 -10.64 -9.45
N SER A 185 -3.70 -9.60 -8.63
CA SER A 185 -4.96 -9.02 -8.18
C SER A 185 -5.31 -7.84 -9.07
N LEU A 186 -6.34 -8.02 -9.91
CA LEU A 186 -6.88 -6.98 -10.77
C LEU A 186 -8.20 -6.45 -10.23
N ARG A 187 -8.26 -5.14 -9.99
CA ARG A 187 -9.43 -4.40 -9.54
C ARG A 187 -9.96 -3.58 -10.71
N GLY A 188 -11.27 -3.69 -10.93
CA GLY A 188 -12.00 -2.78 -11.78
C GLY A 188 -12.24 -1.43 -11.09
N SER A 189 -13.32 -0.78 -11.46
CA SER A 189 -13.72 0.50 -10.92
C SER A 189 -14.64 0.40 -9.69
N GLY A 190 -14.59 1.46 -8.87
CA GLY A 190 -15.52 1.67 -7.76
C GLY A 190 -15.51 0.53 -6.74
N SER A 191 -16.70 -0.03 -6.48
CA SER A 191 -16.93 -1.11 -5.51
C SER A 191 -16.88 -2.51 -6.12
N THR A 192 -16.53 -2.65 -7.41
CA THR A 192 -16.43 -3.96 -8.06
C THR A 192 -15.36 -4.80 -7.36
N PRO A 193 -15.69 -6.02 -6.88
CA PRO A 193 -14.69 -6.89 -6.26
C PRO A 193 -13.53 -7.16 -7.23
N GLY A 194 -12.30 -7.05 -6.73
CA GLY A 194 -11.13 -7.45 -7.50
C GLY A 194 -11.12 -8.94 -7.79
N ILE A 195 -10.54 -9.31 -8.92
CA ILE A 195 -10.31 -10.69 -9.35
C ILE A 195 -8.85 -11.03 -9.05
N ARG A 196 -8.61 -12.21 -8.49
CA ARG A 196 -7.26 -12.82 -8.43
C ARG A 196 -7.16 -13.90 -9.50
N MET A 197 -6.06 -13.90 -10.24
CA MET A 197 -5.79 -14.88 -11.30
C MET A 197 -4.34 -15.33 -11.24
N ALA A 198 -4.11 -16.60 -11.56
CA ALA A 198 -2.77 -17.12 -11.76
C ALA A 198 -2.14 -16.48 -13.00
N LEU A 199 -0.84 -16.21 -12.92
CA LEU A 199 -0.06 -15.74 -14.05
C LEU A 199 0.34 -16.91 -14.97
N PRO A 200 0.48 -16.66 -16.28
CA PRO A 200 1.19 -17.61 -17.13
C PRO A 200 2.66 -17.70 -16.69
N ASP A 201 3.33 -18.79 -17.07
CA ASP A 201 4.77 -18.90 -16.89
C ASP A 201 5.47 -17.69 -17.53
N ALA A 202 6.47 -17.14 -16.85
CA ALA A 202 7.25 -16.03 -17.37
C ALA A 202 8.09 -16.49 -18.58
N GLU A 203 8.11 -15.67 -19.63
CA GLU A 203 8.88 -15.92 -20.87
C GLU A 203 10.35 -15.48 -20.76
#